data_AF-A0A4S8QNK7-F1
#
_entry.id   AF-A0A4S8QNK7-F1
#
_cell.length_a   1.000
_cell.length_b   1.000
_cell.length_c   1.000
_cell.angle_alpha   90.00
_cell.angle_beta   90.00
_cell.angle_gamma   90.00
#
_symmetry.space_group_name_H-M   'P 1'
#
loop_
_entity.id
_entity.type
_entity.pdbx_description
1 polymer ?
#
loop_
_entity_poly.entity_id
_entity_poly.type
_entity_poly.pdbx_seq_one_letter_code
_entity_poly.pdbx_strand_id
1 'polypeptide(L)'
;MSDFPTKAHGKRRAGGENTAPHLKPSDISKKTKIDSSEKIFSTEEDVSPVNSEKIIIDLTVEHSASPFTSSLVSELSVHVTKDEQDNKWLDNIRVECSHKDGWVGRAVSSYIHRQGIKSNFLNMMELPSYKMGEMAGELFNKFGCLLRKFEEHVVQRGTGAWGAEMDVGPLVLLEEIEITDKGFRRKGLGRAMIKALIQESQAQAHPFRRLLVIARPDWIIDNSFEEAYKRSDRERRATKRQALDSAIAFYRSLGFRRIGSSSYFGFSVDPKHKAHSINVDADYDPPRVDEELEIFDDEDIVDTSSMHSLDEAAKKRLAKLKQRLPLQHAIQTLSDAELVAFFKNFDNKNGSGWKEIDSHHNNVLHQTGCAYKVYATKWLIKNIDPEQELAQARNIEGLTPLEALQDEFDIFDELVGLPFGAIACLSLLKYRYLPSSPLNTQALRLKVHNLKTLSATYNGVDDDDLKAALAMTIAYAKENFLENLLLERVQEKLVAGNMGAEETLGAELRASLDK
;
A
#
# COMPACT_ATOMS: atom_id res chain seq x y z
N MET A 1 33.54 -41.17 -3.10
CA MET A 1 32.57 -41.99 -3.86
C MET A 1 31.27 -41.21 -3.94
N SER A 2 30.60 -41.30 -5.10
CA SER A 2 29.43 -40.56 -5.60
C SER A 2 29.74 -39.22 -6.28
N ASP A 3 29.91 -39.38 -7.60
CA ASP A 3 30.24 -38.44 -8.66
C ASP A 3 29.11 -37.46 -9.02
N PHE A 4 29.49 -36.23 -9.42
CA PHE A 4 28.62 -35.31 -10.16
C PHE A 4 29.08 -35.24 -11.63
N PRO A 5 28.19 -35.39 -12.62
CA PRO A 5 28.57 -35.34 -14.03
C PRO A 5 28.54 -33.91 -14.58
N THR A 6 29.66 -33.49 -15.14
CA THR A 6 29.80 -32.30 -15.99
C THR A 6 29.28 -32.64 -17.39
N LYS A 7 28.33 -31.87 -17.93
CA LYS A 7 27.95 -31.95 -19.35
C LYS A 7 28.38 -30.70 -20.11
N ALA A 8 29.08 -30.97 -21.20
CA ALA A 8 29.56 -30.05 -22.21
C ALA A 8 28.59 -29.92 -23.39
N HIS A 9 28.93 -28.96 -24.27
CA HIS A 9 28.42 -28.66 -25.63
C HIS A 9 27.27 -27.65 -25.73
N GLY A 10 27.28 -26.69 -26.66
CA GLY A 10 28.19 -26.51 -27.79
C GLY A 10 28.01 -25.19 -28.54
N LYS A 11 29.04 -24.88 -29.35
CA LYS A 11 29.09 -23.83 -30.36
C LYS A 11 28.02 -24.06 -31.44
N ARG A 12 27.32 -22.99 -31.85
CA ARG A 12 26.79 -22.86 -33.22
C ARG A 12 26.95 -21.43 -33.74
N ARG A 13 27.19 -21.38 -35.06
CA ARG A 13 27.58 -20.26 -35.90
C ARG A 13 26.38 -19.46 -36.42
N ALA A 14 26.65 -18.19 -36.69
CA ALA A 14 26.27 -17.32 -37.82
C ALA A 14 25.04 -17.63 -38.68
N GLY A 15 24.29 -16.55 -38.98
CA GLY A 15 23.64 -16.34 -40.27
C GLY A 15 22.26 -15.70 -40.17
N GLY A 16 22.08 -14.54 -40.84
CA GLY A 16 20.74 -14.06 -41.22
C GLY A 16 20.52 -12.56 -41.11
N GLU A 17 21.05 -11.80 -42.06
CA GLU A 17 20.59 -10.44 -42.38
C GLU A 17 19.11 -10.45 -42.76
N ASN A 18 18.33 -9.46 -42.30
CA ASN A 18 17.13 -9.01 -43.01
C ASN A 18 16.90 -7.52 -42.75
N THR A 19 17.00 -6.77 -43.84
CA THR A 19 16.76 -5.34 -44.02
C THR A 19 15.28 -4.99 -43.88
N ALA A 20 14.98 -3.92 -43.13
CA ALA A 20 13.68 -3.22 -43.17
C ALA A 20 13.90 -1.75 -43.59
N PRO A 21 12.99 -1.14 -44.37
CA PRO A 21 13.22 0.15 -44.99
C PRO A 21 12.84 1.35 -44.11
N HIS A 22 13.65 2.40 -44.24
CA HIS A 22 13.46 3.75 -43.73
C HIS A 22 12.13 4.40 -44.18
N LEU A 23 11.41 5.00 -43.24
CA LEU A 23 10.43 6.06 -43.51
C LEU A 23 10.85 7.35 -42.80
N LYS A 24 10.88 8.44 -43.58
CA LYS A 24 11.24 9.81 -43.17
C LYS A 24 10.05 10.48 -42.45
N PRO A 25 10.31 11.40 -41.50
CA PRO A 25 9.27 12.27 -40.95
C PRO A 25 9.04 13.50 -41.85
N SER A 26 7.77 13.83 -42.09
CA SER A 26 7.36 15.07 -42.76
C SER A 26 6.77 16.05 -41.75
N ASP A 27 7.39 17.23 -41.70
CA ASP A 27 6.91 18.45 -41.05
C ASP A 27 5.57 18.92 -41.60
N ILE A 28 4.59 19.20 -40.73
CA ILE A 28 3.55 20.21 -40.99
C ILE A 28 3.25 20.99 -39.71
N SER A 29 3.77 22.22 -39.68
CA SER A 29 3.28 23.32 -38.85
C SER A 29 1.92 23.80 -39.36
N LYS A 30 0.98 24.08 -38.45
CA LYS A 30 -0.08 25.09 -38.66
C LYS A 30 -0.65 25.57 -37.32
N LYS A 31 -0.34 26.84 -37.03
CA LYS A 31 -1.06 27.76 -36.14
C LYS A 31 -2.54 27.80 -36.50
N THR A 32 -3.42 27.73 -35.50
CA THR A 32 -4.75 28.34 -35.59
C THR A 32 -5.12 29.02 -34.28
N LYS A 33 -5.75 30.17 -34.49
CA LYS A 33 -6.10 31.27 -33.61
C LYS A 33 -7.35 30.88 -32.80
N ILE A 34 -7.31 31.08 -31.49
CA ILE A 34 -8.48 30.95 -30.61
C ILE A 34 -9.25 32.26 -30.70
N ASP A 35 -10.52 32.19 -31.06
CA ASP A 35 -11.46 33.30 -30.95
C ASP A 35 -12.67 32.83 -30.15
N SER A 36 -13.05 33.67 -29.19
CA SER A 36 -14.07 33.41 -28.18
C SER A 36 -15.45 33.74 -28.72
N SER A 37 -16.44 32.86 -28.53
CA SER A 37 -17.82 33.29 -28.32
C SER A 37 -18.66 32.21 -27.66
N GLU A 38 -19.25 32.59 -26.53
CA GLU A 38 -20.28 31.86 -25.80
C GLU A 38 -21.55 31.74 -26.65
N LYS A 39 -22.11 30.53 -26.71
CA LYS A 39 -23.53 30.33 -27.02
C LYS A 39 -24.04 29.12 -26.26
N ILE A 40 -24.90 29.42 -25.30
CA ILE A 40 -25.70 28.46 -24.54
C ILE A 40 -26.79 27.93 -25.50
N PHE A 41 -26.77 26.64 -25.76
CA PHE A 41 -27.89 25.89 -26.33
C PHE A 41 -28.01 24.58 -25.56
N SER A 42 -29.11 24.42 -24.83
CA SER A 42 -29.53 23.14 -24.26
C SER A 42 -30.15 22.31 -25.39
N THR A 43 -29.48 21.24 -25.77
CA THR A 43 -30.04 20.15 -26.58
C THR A 43 -30.16 18.93 -25.69
N GLU A 44 -31.39 18.39 -25.59
CA GLU A 44 -31.65 17.05 -25.06
C GLU A 44 -30.81 16.06 -25.88
N GLU A 45 -29.82 15.45 -25.23
CA GLU A 45 -28.98 14.42 -25.85
C GLU A 45 -29.73 13.09 -25.82
N ASP A 46 -29.97 12.54 -27.00
CA ASP A 46 -30.32 11.14 -27.23
C ASP A 46 -29.22 10.26 -26.62
N VAL A 47 -29.52 9.66 -25.47
CA VAL A 47 -28.65 8.67 -24.82
C VAL A 47 -28.54 7.46 -25.74
N SER A 48 -27.35 7.23 -26.27
CA SER A 48 -27.05 6.05 -27.11
C SER A 48 -27.33 4.75 -26.34
N PRO A 49 -27.85 3.70 -26.99
CA PRO A 49 -28.23 2.47 -26.31
C PRO A 49 -27.01 1.80 -25.66
N VAL A 50 -27.05 1.66 -24.34
CA VAL A 50 -26.06 0.90 -23.56
C VAL A 50 -26.11 -0.57 -24.02
N ASN A 51 -24.98 -1.08 -24.51
CA ASN A 51 -24.82 -2.51 -24.80
C ASN A 51 -24.94 -3.30 -23.49
N SER A 52 -26.13 -3.84 -23.24
CA SER A 52 -26.40 -4.71 -22.09
C SER A 52 -26.46 -6.16 -22.57
N GLU A 53 -25.45 -6.95 -22.23
CA GLU A 53 -25.50 -8.40 -22.44
C GLU A 53 -26.20 -9.05 -21.23
N LYS A 54 -27.33 -9.71 -21.50
CA LYS A 54 -28.07 -10.47 -20.48
C LYS A 54 -27.42 -11.83 -20.31
N ILE A 55 -26.54 -11.97 -19.33
CA ILE A 55 -25.93 -13.26 -18.97
C ILE A 55 -26.81 -13.94 -17.90
N ILE A 56 -27.54 -14.98 -18.30
CA ILE A 56 -28.29 -15.80 -17.35
C ILE A 56 -27.32 -16.80 -16.72
N ILE A 57 -26.87 -16.51 -15.49
CA ILE A 57 -26.03 -17.43 -14.72
C ILE A 57 -26.94 -18.42 -13.99
N ASP A 58 -26.96 -19.66 -14.45
CA ASP A 58 -27.65 -20.75 -13.77
C ASP A 58 -26.86 -21.20 -12.54
N LEU A 59 -27.28 -20.79 -11.33
CA LEU A 59 -26.58 -21.17 -10.09
C LEU A 59 -26.89 -22.61 -9.63
N THR A 60 -27.66 -23.39 -10.40
CA THR A 60 -28.06 -24.75 -9.99
C THR A 60 -26.93 -25.77 -10.09
N VAL A 61 -25.86 -25.49 -10.86
CA VAL A 61 -24.87 -26.50 -11.24
C VAL A 61 -23.78 -26.75 -10.17
N GLU A 62 -23.53 -25.81 -9.25
CA GLU A 62 -22.40 -25.91 -8.30
C GLU A 62 -22.75 -26.27 -6.84
N HIS A 63 -24.02 -26.51 -6.52
CA HIS A 63 -24.45 -26.80 -5.15
C HIS A 63 -25.20 -28.13 -5.02
N SER A 64 -24.62 -29.23 -5.51
CA SER A 64 -25.18 -30.59 -5.33
C SER A 64 -25.13 -31.11 -3.88
N ALA A 65 -24.58 -30.34 -2.93
CA ALA A 65 -24.45 -30.75 -1.53
C ALA A 65 -25.33 -29.97 -0.53
N SER A 66 -26.12 -28.96 -0.96
CA SER A 66 -27.01 -28.21 -0.06
C SER A 66 -28.47 -28.29 -0.51
N PRO A 67 -29.35 -29.01 0.22
CA PRO A 67 -30.75 -29.23 -0.17
C PRO A 67 -31.63 -27.97 -0.12
N PHE A 68 -31.10 -26.80 0.24
CA PHE A 68 -31.86 -25.55 0.40
C PHE A 68 -31.76 -24.56 -0.77
N THR A 69 -31.04 -24.86 -1.86
CA THR A 69 -30.70 -23.85 -2.89
C THR A 69 -31.41 -24.02 -4.24
N SER A 70 -32.04 -25.16 -4.53
CA SER A 70 -32.52 -25.47 -5.88
C SER A 70 -33.76 -24.67 -6.35
N SER A 71 -34.57 -24.09 -5.46
CA SER A 71 -35.83 -23.43 -5.86
C SER A 71 -35.76 -21.91 -5.95
N LEU A 72 -34.85 -21.25 -5.22
CA LEU A 72 -34.73 -19.78 -5.22
C LEU A 72 -33.78 -19.25 -6.30
N VAL A 73 -32.91 -20.13 -6.80
CA VAL A 73 -31.87 -19.79 -7.78
C VAL A 73 -32.42 -19.64 -9.19
N SER A 74 -33.45 -20.42 -9.55
CA SER A 74 -33.96 -20.52 -10.92
C SER A 74 -34.67 -19.26 -11.44
N GLU A 75 -34.90 -18.27 -10.58
CA GLU A 75 -35.56 -17.00 -10.91
C GLU A 75 -34.65 -15.77 -10.76
N LEU A 76 -33.35 -15.97 -10.49
CA LEU A 76 -32.41 -14.86 -10.40
C LEU A 76 -31.92 -14.46 -11.80
N SER A 77 -32.11 -13.19 -12.18
CA SER A 77 -31.45 -12.64 -13.36
C SER A 77 -30.25 -11.80 -12.96
N VAL A 78 -29.13 -12.07 -13.62
CA VAL A 78 -27.88 -11.33 -13.47
C VAL A 78 -27.70 -10.48 -14.71
N HIS A 79 -27.52 -9.18 -14.53
CA HIS A 79 -27.31 -8.24 -15.63
C HIS A 79 -25.91 -7.65 -15.49
N VAL A 80 -25.11 -7.77 -16.55
CA VAL A 80 -23.78 -7.21 -16.61
C VAL A 80 -23.81 -5.99 -17.51
N THR A 81 -23.46 -4.83 -16.99
CA THR A 81 -23.37 -3.59 -17.77
C THR A 81 -21.97 -3.03 -17.70
N LYS A 82 -21.51 -2.52 -18.84
CA LYS A 82 -20.23 -1.84 -18.96
C LYS A 82 -20.49 -0.36 -19.24
N ASP A 83 -19.98 0.50 -18.36
CA ASP A 83 -20.06 1.94 -18.59
C ASP A 83 -18.90 2.33 -19.52
N GLU A 84 -19.21 2.66 -20.77
CA GLU A 84 -18.25 3.27 -21.68
C GLU A 84 -17.97 4.71 -21.23
N GLN A 85 -17.00 4.88 -20.34
CA GLN A 85 -16.44 6.19 -20.05
C GLN A 85 -15.37 6.53 -21.11
N ASP A 86 -15.19 7.81 -21.40
CA ASP A 86 -14.09 8.30 -22.27
C ASP A 86 -12.68 7.98 -21.73
N ASN A 87 -12.60 7.39 -20.54
CA ASN A 87 -11.38 6.92 -19.90
C ASN A 87 -10.90 5.61 -20.52
N LYS A 88 -10.08 5.69 -21.57
CA LYS A 88 -9.45 4.54 -22.26
C LYS A 88 -8.70 3.53 -21.36
N TRP A 89 -8.47 3.87 -20.11
CA TRP A 89 -7.72 3.07 -19.15
C TRP A 89 -8.58 2.46 -18.04
N LEU A 90 -9.86 2.81 -17.96
CA LEU A 90 -10.76 2.40 -16.88
C LEU A 90 -12.12 2.00 -17.45
N ASP A 91 -12.56 0.79 -17.14
CA ASP A 91 -13.92 0.35 -17.42
C ASP A 91 -14.63 -0.02 -16.13
N ASN A 92 -15.88 0.42 -15.94
CA ASN A 92 -16.68 -0.04 -14.81
C ASN A 92 -17.59 -1.18 -15.27
N ILE A 93 -17.54 -2.26 -14.51
CA ILE A 93 -18.37 -3.44 -14.69
C ILE A 93 -19.33 -3.50 -13.52
N ARG A 94 -20.62 -3.48 -13.82
CA ARG A 94 -21.68 -3.60 -12.83
C ARG A 94 -22.42 -4.91 -13.04
N VAL A 95 -22.71 -5.59 -11.94
CA VAL A 95 -23.57 -6.75 -11.87
C VAL A 95 -24.80 -6.39 -11.04
N GLU A 96 -25.98 -6.48 -11.64
CA GLU A 96 -27.26 -6.28 -10.95
C GLU A 96 -28.01 -7.60 -10.87
N CYS A 97 -28.59 -7.88 -9.70
CA CYS A 97 -29.38 -9.08 -9.45
C CYS A 97 -30.84 -8.71 -9.16
N SER A 98 -31.78 -9.37 -9.84
CA SER A 98 -33.21 -9.23 -9.59
C SER A 98 -33.90 -10.58 -9.42
N HIS A 99 -35.00 -10.60 -8.65
CA HIS A 99 -35.85 -11.75 -8.41
C HIS A 99 -37.32 -11.29 -8.42
N LYS A 100 -38.16 -11.93 -9.25
CA LYS A 100 -39.58 -11.58 -9.44
C LYS A 100 -39.80 -10.08 -9.70
N ASP A 101 -39.03 -9.53 -10.63
CA ASP A 101 -39.02 -8.11 -11.02
C ASP A 101 -38.57 -7.12 -9.92
N GLY A 102 -38.18 -7.61 -8.74
CA GLY A 102 -37.59 -6.82 -7.67
C GLY A 102 -36.07 -6.88 -7.68
N TRP A 103 -35.42 -5.73 -7.50
CA TRP A 103 -33.97 -5.65 -7.33
C TRP A 103 -33.56 -6.18 -5.95
N VAL A 104 -32.61 -7.12 -5.90
CA VAL A 104 -32.18 -7.80 -4.66
C VAL A 104 -30.73 -7.52 -4.26
N GLY A 105 -29.92 -7.02 -5.19
CA GLY A 105 -28.53 -6.66 -4.91
C GLY A 105 -27.76 -6.20 -6.14
N ARG A 106 -26.59 -5.60 -5.88
CA ARG A 106 -25.65 -5.16 -6.91
C ARG A 106 -24.22 -5.41 -6.48
N ALA A 107 -23.34 -5.56 -7.46
CA ALA A 107 -21.91 -5.50 -7.25
C ALA A 107 -21.26 -4.64 -8.34
N VAL A 108 -20.22 -3.88 -7.96
CA VAL A 108 -19.49 -2.98 -8.86
C VAL A 108 -18.01 -3.28 -8.78
N SER A 109 -17.37 -3.33 -9.94
CA SER A 109 -15.92 -3.39 -10.04
C SER A 109 -15.36 -2.47 -11.10
N SER A 110 -14.12 -2.05 -10.92
CA SER A 110 -13.38 -1.24 -11.86
C SER A 110 -12.25 -2.05 -12.48
N TYR A 111 -12.29 -2.22 -13.80
CA TYR A 111 -11.24 -2.84 -14.60
C TYR A 111 -10.23 -1.78 -15.05
N ILE A 112 -8.99 -1.92 -14.61
CA ILE A 112 -7.92 -0.92 -14.77
C ILE A 112 -6.87 -1.43 -15.75
N HIS A 113 -6.75 -0.77 -16.90
CA HIS A 113 -5.68 -1.00 -17.90
C HIS A 113 -4.39 -0.30 -17.50
N ARG A 114 -3.82 -0.72 -16.36
CA ARG A 114 -2.66 -0.10 -15.72
C ARG A 114 -1.50 0.21 -16.65
N GLN A 115 -1.24 -0.63 -17.65
CA GLN A 115 -0.11 -0.43 -18.58
C GLN A 115 -0.18 0.93 -19.31
N GLY A 116 -1.38 1.43 -19.58
CA GLY A 116 -1.59 2.72 -20.24
C GLY A 116 -1.33 3.93 -19.33
N ILE A 117 -1.27 3.73 -18.01
CA ILE A 117 -1.11 4.80 -17.01
C ILE A 117 0.12 4.63 -16.14
N LYS A 118 1.01 3.68 -16.44
CA LYS A 118 2.12 3.28 -15.56
C LYS A 118 3.03 4.44 -15.13
N SER A 119 3.32 5.39 -16.03
CA SER A 119 4.18 6.54 -15.72
C SER A 119 3.56 7.57 -14.77
N ASN A 120 2.25 7.53 -14.58
CA ASN A 120 1.48 8.45 -13.75
C ASN A 120 0.45 7.69 -12.90
N PHE A 121 0.76 6.46 -12.49
CA PHE A 121 -0.24 5.50 -12.01
C PHE A 121 -1.01 6.05 -10.80
N LEU A 122 -0.31 6.46 -9.75
CA LEU A 122 -0.95 6.91 -8.51
C LEU A 122 -1.88 8.11 -8.75
N ASN A 123 -1.38 9.15 -9.42
CA ASN A 123 -2.19 10.33 -9.76
C ASN A 123 -3.42 9.97 -10.62
N MET A 124 -3.29 9.03 -11.57
CA MET A 124 -4.44 8.60 -12.38
C MET A 124 -5.46 7.82 -11.55
N MET A 125 -5.03 7.07 -10.54
CA MET A 125 -5.89 6.27 -9.66
C MET A 125 -6.63 7.11 -8.61
N GLU A 126 -6.13 8.29 -8.24
CA GLU A 126 -6.79 9.22 -7.31
C GLU A 126 -8.00 9.94 -7.92
N LEU A 127 -8.04 10.10 -9.25
CA LEU A 127 -9.06 10.90 -9.94
C LEU A 127 -10.47 10.26 -9.98
N PRO A 128 -10.65 8.95 -10.24
CA PRO A 128 -11.99 8.40 -10.47
C PRO A 128 -12.77 8.14 -9.19
N SER A 129 -12.12 7.63 -8.15
CA SER A 129 -12.75 7.31 -6.87
C SER A 129 -11.76 7.34 -5.71
N TYR A 130 -12.24 7.74 -4.54
CA TYR A 130 -11.46 7.69 -3.29
C TYR A 130 -10.94 6.28 -2.99
N LYS A 131 -11.78 5.26 -3.23
CA LYS A 131 -11.45 3.84 -3.05
C LYS A 131 -10.25 3.42 -3.90
N MET A 132 -10.21 3.88 -5.15
CA MET A 132 -9.14 3.56 -6.09
C MET A 132 -7.82 4.22 -5.70
N GLY A 133 -7.85 5.50 -5.30
CA GLY A 133 -6.69 6.22 -4.77
C GLY A 133 -6.13 5.57 -3.50
N GLU A 134 -7.00 5.20 -2.56
CA GLU A 134 -6.63 4.52 -1.32
C GLU A 134 -5.95 3.17 -1.59
N MET A 135 -6.51 2.36 -2.51
CA MET A 135 -5.91 1.09 -2.92
C MET A 135 -4.54 1.29 -3.58
N ALA A 136 -4.44 2.28 -4.47
CA ALA A 136 -3.19 2.58 -5.17
C ALA A 136 -2.09 3.01 -4.20
N GLY A 137 -2.39 3.92 -3.27
CA GLY A 137 -1.43 4.40 -2.27
C GLY A 137 -1.04 3.37 -1.22
N GLU A 138 -1.94 2.46 -0.85
CA GLU A 138 -1.63 1.42 0.13
C GLU A 138 -0.79 0.28 -0.47
N LEU A 139 -1.09 -0.15 -1.69
CA LEU A 139 -0.49 -1.37 -2.27
C LEU A 139 0.70 -1.11 -3.20
N PHE A 140 0.69 0.01 -3.91
CA PHE A 140 1.60 0.23 -5.02
C PHE A 140 2.42 1.50 -4.81
N ASN A 141 3.59 1.55 -5.44
CA ASN A 141 4.31 2.81 -5.60
C ASN A 141 3.67 3.68 -6.71
N LYS A 142 4.19 4.89 -6.90
CA LYS A 142 3.73 5.82 -7.94
C LYS A 142 3.70 5.29 -9.38
N PHE A 143 4.42 4.20 -9.67
CA PHE A 143 4.46 3.55 -10.97
C PHE A 143 3.58 2.31 -11.07
N GLY A 144 2.77 2.03 -10.05
CA GLY A 144 1.90 0.87 -10.02
C GLY A 144 2.65 -0.45 -9.86
N CYS A 145 3.87 -0.45 -9.31
CA CYS A 145 4.53 -1.68 -8.86
C CYS A 145 4.24 -1.92 -7.38
N LEU A 146 4.09 -3.17 -6.98
CA LEU A 146 3.80 -3.58 -5.61
C LEU A 146 4.87 -3.01 -4.67
N LEU A 147 4.45 -2.50 -3.50
CA LEU A 147 5.39 -2.01 -2.51
C LEU A 147 6.30 -3.15 -2.03
N ARG A 148 7.61 -2.91 -2.03
CA ARG A 148 8.65 -3.87 -1.66
C ARG A 148 8.42 -4.52 -0.30
N LYS A 149 7.79 -3.80 0.64
CA LYS A 149 7.43 -4.32 1.96
C LYS A 149 6.47 -5.51 1.90
N PHE A 150 5.65 -5.62 0.86
CA PHE A 150 4.79 -6.77 0.65
C PHE A 150 5.45 -7.92 -0.12
N GLU A 151 6.64 -7.69 -0.69
CA GLU A 151 7.41 -8.72 -1.41
C GLU A 151 8.47 -9.38 -0.52
N GLU A 152 9.24 -8.55 0.19
CA GLU A 152 10.50 -8.97 0.79
C GLU A 152 10.50 -8.94 2.32
N HIS A 153 9.72 -8.05 2.93
CA HIS A 153 9.79 -7.81 4.37
C HIS A 153 9.40 -9.05 5.17
N VAL A 154 10.16 -9.35 6.23
CA VAL A 154 10.04 -10.60 7.00
C VAL A 154 8.66 -10.83 7.61
N VAL A 155 7.94 -9.75 7.97
CA VAL A 155 6.59 -9.82 8.53
C VAL A 155 5.55 -9.29 7.54
N GLN A 156 5.79 -8.14 6.92
CA GLN A 156 4.79 -7.44 6.12
C GLN A 156 4.48 -8.10 4.78
N ARG A 157 5.33 -9.00 4.26
CA ARG A 157 4.96 -9.84 3.13
C ARG A 157 3.84 -10.83 3.43
N GLY A 158 3.44 -10.97 4.69
CA GLY A 158 2.41 -11.90 5.13
C GLY A 158 2.77 -13.33 4.75
N THR A 159 1.88 -13.99 4.01
CA THR A 159 2.12 -15.34 3.49
C THR A 159 3.16 -15.40 2.36
N GLY A 160 3.57 -14.26 1.80
CA GLY A 160 4.41 -14.19 0.60
C GLY A 160 3.69 -14.70 -0.65
N ALA A 161 2.35 -14.78 -0.62
CA ALA A 161 1.50 -15.25 -1.71
C ALA A 161 1.48 -14.31 -2.91
N TRP A 162 2.02 -13.11 -2.76
CA TRP A 162 2.02 -12.05 -3.76
C TRP A 162 3.44 -11.50 -3.90
N GLY A 163 3.74 -10.90 -5.04
CA GLY A 163 5.09 -10.44 -5.41
C GLY A 163 5.05 -9.72 -6.75
N ALA A 164 6.18 -9.69 -7.46
CA ALA A 164 6.35 -8.97 -8.72
C ALA A 164 5.36 -9.39 -9.82
N GLU A 165 4.66 -10.52 -9.69
CA GLU A 165 3.50 -10.84 -10.54
C GLU A 165 2.42 -9.76 -10.51
N MET A 166 2.35 -9.00 -9.42
CA MET A 166 1.43 -7.89 -9.26
C MET A 166 1.84 -6.65 -10.05
N ASP A 167 3.07 -6.52 -10.56
CA ASP A 167 3.57 -5.32 -11.27
C ASP A 167 3.11 -5.22 -12.74
N VAL A 168 2.53 -6.30 -13.25
CA VAL A 168 2.18 -6.46 -14.66
C VAL A 168 0.72 -6.84 -14.84
N GLY A 169 0.16 -6.45 -15.98
CA GLY A 169 -1.21 -6.79 -16.34
C GLY A 169 -2.27 -5.86 -15.74
N PRO A 170 -3.54 -6.08 -16.14
CA PRO A 170 -4.71 -5.35 -15.66
C PRO A 170 -5.06 -5.71 -14.21
N LEU A 171 -5.69 -4.77 -13.52
CA LEU A 171 -6.22 -4.94 -12.16
C LEU A 171 -7.74 -4.83 -12.20
N VAL A 172 -8.42 -5.56 -11.33
CA VAL A 172 -9.87 -5.41 -11.09
C VAL A 172 -10.05 -5.06 -9.64
N LEU A 173 -10.61 -3.90 -9.34
CA LEU A 173 -10.94 -3.48 -7.98
C LEU A 173 -12.42 -3.78 -7.72
N LEU A 174 -12.73 -4.63 -6.74
CA LEU A 174 -14.10 -4.82 -6.26
C LEU A 174 -14.45 -3.65 -5.34
N GLU A 175 -15.25 -2.72 -5.83
CA GLU A 175 -15.56 -1.49 -5.11
C GLU A 175 -16.77 -1.63 -4.19
N GLU A 176 -17.79 -2.38 -4.61
CA GLU A 176 -19.06 -2.45 -3.89
C GLU A 176 -19.72 -3.81 -4.07
N ILE A 177 -20.27 -4.34 -2.97
CA ILE A 177 -21.17 -5.49 -2.98
C ILE A 177 -22.28 -5.19 -1.98
N GLU A 178 -23.50 -5.12 -2.48
CA GLU A 178 -24.69 -4.84 -1.70
C GLU A 178 -25.76 -5.91 -1.94
N ILE A 179 -26.32 -6.44 -0.86
CA ILE A 179 -27.51 -7.29 -0.88
C ILE A 179 -28.55 -6.63 0.01
N THR A 180 -29.52 -5.97 -0.63
CA THR A 180 -30.52 -5.15 0.03
C THR A 180 -31.60 -5.96 0.71
N ASP A 181 -32.04 -7.04 0.07
CA ASP A 181 -32.94 -7.99 0.70
C ASP A 181 -32.16 -8.94 1.64
N LYS A 182 -32.33 -8.74 2.96
CA LYS A 182 -31.74 -9.57 4.02
C LYS A 182 -32.05 -11.05 3.83
N GLY A 183 -33.19 -11.40 3.21
CA GLY A 183 -33.61 -12.76 2.89
C GLY A 183 -32.74 -13.47 1.85
N PHE A 184 -31.98 -12.74 1.04
CA PHE A 184 -31.04 -13.31 0.05
C PHE A 184 -29.59 -13.38 0.56
N ARG A 185 -29.30 -12.78 1.73
CA ARG A 185 -27.98 -12.89 2.35
C ARG A 185 -27.68 -14.33 2.74
N ARG A 186 -26.41 -14.70 2.67
CA ARG A 186 -25.91 -16.07 2.98
C ARG A 186 -26.51 -17.20 2.12
N LYS A 187 -27.21 -16.88 1.02
CA LYS A 187 -27.74 -17.86 0.04
C LYS A 187 -26.87 -18.02 -1.21
N GLY A 188 -25.62 -17.57 -1.17
CA GLY A 188 -24.69 -17.65 -2.31
C GLY A 188 -24.78 -16.50 -3.32
N LEU A 189 -25.73 -15.57 -3.17
CA LEU A 189 -25.90 -14.44 -4.10
C LEU A 189 -24.62 -13.59 -4.26
N GLY A 190 -23.96 -13.19 -3.16
CA GLY A 190 -22.71 -12.44 -3.25
C GLY A 190 -21.58 -13.20 -3.96
N ARG A 191 -21.52 -14.52 -3.80
CA ARG A 191 -20.57 -15.38 -4.52
C ARG A 191 -20.87 -15.36 -6.02
N ALA A 192 -22.14 -15.46 -6.40
CA ALA A 192 -22.57 -15.39 -7.79
C ALA A 192 -22.18 -14.07 -8.45
N MET A 193 -22.44 -12.95 -7.76
CA MET A 193 -22.09 -11.62 -8.27
C MET A 193 -20.59 -11.43 -8.45
N ILE A 194 -19.76 -11.81 -7.47
CA ILE A 194 -18.30 -11.74 -7.61
C ILE A 194 -17.83 -12.61 -8.78
N LYS A 195 -18.33 -13.85 -8.90
CA LYS A 195 -17.96 -14.73 -10.01
C LYS A 195 -18.30 -14.10 -11.37
N ALA A 196 -19.47 -13.49 -11.50
CA ALA A 196 -19.88 -12.78 -12.71
C ALA A 196 -18.92 -11.64 -13.05
N LEU A 197 -18.56 -10.80 -12.06
CA LEU A 197 -17.59 -9.71 -12.25
C LEU A 197 -16.22 -10.22 -12.71
N ILE A 198 -15.73 -11.30 -12.09
CA ILE A 198 -14.43 -11.90 -12.45
C ILE A 198 -14.49 -12.49 -13.87
N GLN A 199 -15.56 -13.19 -14.23
CA GLN A 199 -15.73 -13.79 -15.56
C GLN A 199 -15.79 -12.73 -16.65
N GLU A 200 -16.55 -11.65 -16.43
CA GLU A 200 -16.61 -10.53 -17.38
C GLU A 200 -15.23 -9.88 -17.55
N SER A 201 -14.56 -9.61 -16.43
CA SER A 201 -13.21 -9.05 -16.44
C SER A 201 -12.20 -9.96 -17.17
N GLN A 202 -12.34 -11.28 -17.02
CA GLN A 202 -11.51 -12.26 -17.74
C GLN A 202 -11.77 -12.26 -19.23
N ALA A 203 -13.04 -12.14 -19.66
CA ALA A 203 -13.41 -12.07 -21.07
C ALA A 203 -12.82 -10.81 -21.73
N GLN A 204 -12.75 -9.71 -20.99
CA GLN A 204 -12.10 -8.49 -21.43
C GLN A 204 -10.56 -8.57 -21.46
N ALA A 205 -9.97 -9.39 -20.59
CA ALA A 205 -8.53 -9.57 -20.54
C ALA A 205 -8.04 -10.40 -21.75
N HIS A 206 -6.99 -9.91 -22.42
CA HIS A 206 -6.31 -10.70 -23.45
C HIS A 206 -5.80 -12.03 -22.84
N PRO A 207 -5.92 -13.19 -23.51
CA PRO A 207 -5.56 -14.52 -22.98
C PRO A 207 -4.18 -14.69 -22.34
N PHE A 208 -3.25 -13.75 -22.57
CA PHE A 208 -1.87 -13.80 -22.07
C PHE A 208 -1.62 -12.83 -20.92
N ARG A 209 -2.63 -12.07 -20.49
CA ARG A 209 -2.50 -11.10 -19.39
C ARG A 209 -2.92 -11.76 -18.09
N ARG A 210 -2.06 -11.66 -17.08
CA ARG A 210 -2.38 -12.02 -15.71
C ARG A 210 -3.35 -10.98 -15.17
N LEU A 211 -4.62 -11.38 -15.04
CA LEU A 211 -5.63 -10.57 -14.40
C LEU A 211 -5.56 -10.80 -12.88
N LEU A 212 -5.52 -9.72 -12.13
CA LEU A 212 -5.55 -9.78 -10.66
C LEU A 212 -6.77 -9.03 -10.15
N VAL A 213 -7.49 -9.66 -9.23
CA VAL A 213 -8.68 -9.09 -8.61
C VAL A 213 -8.34 -8.69 -7.18
N ILE A 214 -8.61 -7.45 -6.83
CA ILE A 214 -8.30 -6.84 -5.54
C ILE A 214 -9.61 -6.49 -4.87
N ALA A 215 -9.71 -6.78 -3.57
CA ALA A 215 -10.89 -6.49 -2.78
C ALA A 215 -10.49 -5.97 -1.40
N ARG A 216 -11.29 -5.07 -0.84
CA ARG A 216 -11.19 -4.66 0.55
C ARG A 216 -12.40 -5.18 1.34
N PRO A 217 -12.21 -6.01 2.39
CA PRO A 217 -13.33 -6.63 3.10
C PRO A 217 -14.34 -5.66 3.72
N ASP A 218 -13.87 -4.52 4.19
CA ASP A 218 -14.68 -3.48 4.84
C ASP A 218 -15.57 -2.67 3.87
N TRP A 219 -15.41 -2.85 2.55
CA TRP A 219 -16.28 -2.22 1.55
C TRP A 219 -17.55 -3.01 1.23
N ILE A 220 -17.75 -4.18 1.85
CA ILE A 220 -19.05 -4.85 1.79
C ILE A 220 -20.04 -4.00 2.61
N ILE A 221 -20.99 -3.39 1.90
CA ILE A 221 -21.99 -2.54 2.53
C ILE A 221 -22.99 -3.44 3.24
N ASP A 222 -22.96 -3.41 4.58
CA ASP A 222 -24.08 -3.88 5.38
C ASP A 222 -24.87 -2.67 5.89
N ASN A 223 -26.10 -2.53 5.38
CA ASN A 223 -27.10 -1.53 5.81
C ASN A 223 -27.44 -1.56 7.32
N SER A 224 -26.78 -2.41 8.11
CA SER A 224 -26.70 -2.36 9.57
C SER A 224 -26.26 -1.00 10.18
N PHE A 225 -25.70 -0.08 9.37
CA PHE A 225 -25.22 1.21 9.87
C PHE A 225 -26.32 2.07 10.51
N GLU A 226 -27.57 2.00 10.02
CA GLU A 226 -28.70 2.74 10.62
C GLU A 226 -29.08 2.20 12.01
N GLU A 227 -28.94 0.89 12.23
CA GLU A 227 -29.21 0.25 13.53
C GLU A 227 -28.13 0.61 14.57
N ALA A 228 -26.96 1.08 14.13
CA ALA A 228 -25.82 1.41 14.98
C ALA A 228 -25.92 2.79 15.65
N TYR A 229 -26.74 3.72 15.14
CA TYR A 229 -26.81 5.09 15.67
C TYR A 229 -27.34 5.18 17.11
N LYS A 230 -28.02 4.13 17.58
CA LYS A 230 -28.57 4.03 18.95
C LYS A 230 -27.69 3.22 19.91
N ARG A 231 -26.57 2.68 19.45
CA ARG A 231 -25.70 1.80 20.24
C ARG A 231 -24.58 2.59 20.88
N SER A 232 -24.05 2.06 21.98
CA SER A 232 -22.79 2.58 22.56
C SER A 232 -21.63 2.42 21.58
N ASP A 233 -20.57 3.21 21.74
CA ASP A 233 -19.38 3.12 20.89
C ASP A 233 -18.71 1.75 20.96
N ARG A 234 -18.70 1.13 22.14
CA ARG A 234 -18.23 -0.24 22.32
C ARG A 234 -19.05 -1.25 21.50
N GLU A 235 -20.37 -1.16 21.54
CA GLU A 235 -21.25 -2.04 20.75
C GLU A 235 -21.12 -1.79 19.24
N ARG A 236 -20.97 -0.53 18.83
CA ARG A 236 -20.72 -0.15 17.44
C ARG A 236 -19.40 -0.73 16.92
N ARG A 237 -18.33 -0.63 17.71
CA ARG A 237 -17.01 -1.24 17.42
C ARG A 237 -17.11 -2.76 17.33
N ALA A 238 -17.75 -3.41 18.29
CA ALA A 238 -17.96 -4.86 18.28
C ALA A 238 -18.75 -5.32 17.04
N THR A 239 -19.80 -4.57 16.67
CA THR A 239 -20.61 -4.85 15.48
C THR A 239 -19.79 -4.69 14.20
N LYS A 240 -19.02 -3.60 14.07
CA LYS A 240 -18.12 -3.36 12.92
C LYS A 240 -17.07 -4.47 12.80
N ARG A 241 -16.49 -4.91 13.92
CA ARG A 241 -15.50 -6.00 13.96
C ARG A 241 -16.10 -7.32 13.49
N GLN A 242 -17.30 -7.67 13.98
CA GLN A 242 -18.00 -8.89 13.54
C GLN A 242 -18.36 -8.84 12.05
N ALA A 243 -18.78 -7.68 11.54
CA ALA A 243 -19.07 -7.49 10.12
C ALA A 243 -17.79 -7.67 9.27
N LEU A 244 -16.67 -7.08 9.70
CA LEU A 244 -15.37 -7.25 9.06
C LEU A 244 -14.91 -8.71 9.06
N ASP A 245 -15.03 -9.41 10.19
CA ASP A 245 -14.69 -10.84 10.29
C ASP A 245 -15.52 -11.69 9.31
N SER A 246 -16.81 -11.37 9.20
CA SER A 246 -17.72 -12.03 8.28
C SER A 246 -17.35 -11.78 6.82
N ALA A 247 -16.94 -10.56 6.48
CA ALA A 247 -16.48 -10.19 5.15
C ALA A 247 -15.15 -10.86 4.79
N ILE A 248 -14.19 -10.89 5.72
CA ILE A 248 -12.91 -11.61 5.55
C ILE A 248 -13.17 -13.09 5.28
N ALA A 249 -13.99 -13.74 6.10
CA ALA A 249 -14.34 -15.16 5.92
C ALA A 249 -15.03 -15.40 4.57
N PHE A 250 -15.90 -14.47 4.14
CA PHE A 250 -16.55 -14.55 2.83
C PHE A 250 -15.54 -14.50 1.69
N TYR A 251 -14.64 -13.51 1.63
CA TYR A 251 -13.61 -13.42 0.58
C TYR A 251 -12.67 -14.63 0.59
N ARG A 252 -12.22 -15.09 1.77
CA ARG A 252 -11.39 -16.30 1.87
C ARG A 252 -12.07 -17.55 1.33
N SER A 253 -13.39 -17.67 1.54
CA SER A 253 -14.20 -18.77 0.99
C SER A 253 -14.30 -18.77 -0.54
N LEU A 254 -13.96 -17.64 -1.18
CA LEU A 254 -13.89 -17.47 -2.64
C LEU A 254 -12.48 -17.67 -3.19
N GLY A 255 -11.50 -17.96 -2.32
CA GLY A 255 -10.10 -18.16 -2.71
C GLY A 255 -9.25 -16.90 -2.69
N PHE A 256 -9.80 -15.76 -2.24
CA PHE A 256 -9.01 -14.56 -2.00
C PHE A 256 -8.06 -14.76 -0.82
N ARG A 257 -6.85 -14.20 -0.90
CA ARG A 257 -5.85 -14.21 0.18
C ARG A 257 -5.28 -12.83 0.39
N ARG A 258 -4.88 -12.52 1.62
CA ARG A 258 -4.39 -11.19 1.95
C ARG A 258 -3.11 -10.83 1.18
N ILE A 259 -2.99 -9.57 0.75
CA ILE A 259 -1.78 -9.04 0.11
C ILE A 259 -0.87 -8.48 1.19
N GLY A 260 0.14 -9.26 1.59
CA GLY A 260 1.03 -8.88 2.67
C GLY A 260 0.28 -8.59 3.97
N SER A 261 0.67 -7.53 4.67
CA SER A 261 -0.01 -6.99 5.85
C SER A 261 -1.03 -5.90 5.53
N SER A 262 -1.37 -5.68 4.25
CA SER A 262 -2.35 -4.68 3.84
C SER A 262 -3.77 -5.04 4.28
N SER A 263 -4.66 -4.05 4.19
CA SER A 263 -6.11 -4.17 4.32
C SER A 263 -6.77 -4.89 3.13
N TYR A 264 -6.02 -5.14 2.04
CA TYR A 264 -6.52 -5.70 0.80
C TYR A 264 -6.26 -7.19 0.64
N PHE A 265 -7.16 -7.81 -0.13
CA PHE A 265 -7.10 -9.19 -0.54
C PHE A 265 -6.91 -9.27 -2.05
N GLY A 266 -6.10 -10.23 -2.49
CA GLY A 266 -5.90 -10.54 -3.89
C GLY A 266 -6.56 -11.87 -4.26
N PHE A 267 -6.95 -11.98 -5.52
CA PHE A 267 -7.35 -13.21 -6.18
C PHE A 267 -6.70 -13.29 -7.55
N SER A 268 -6.08 -14.43 -7.83
CA SER A 268 -5.49 -14.71 -9.14
C SER A 268 -6.44 -15.59 -9.94
N VAL A 269 -6.56 -15.29 -11.22
CA VAL A 269 -7.31 -16.14 -12.16
C VAL A 269 -6.51 -17.36 -12.60
N ASP A 270 -5.20 -17.37 -12.35
CA ASP A 270 -4.34 -18.51 -12.65
C ASP A 270 -4.56 -19.62 -11.62
N PRO A 271 -5.14 -20.78 -12.00
CA PRO A 271 -5.42 -21.86 -11.06
C PRO A 271 -4.16 -22.44 -10.40
N LYS A 272 -2.96 -22.17 -10.94
CA LYS A 272 -1.67 -22.62 -10.38
C LYS A 272 -1.05 -21.59 -9.44
N HIS A 273 -1.70 -20.46 -9.20
CA HIS A 273 -1.16 -19.42 -8.33
C HIS A 273 -1.00 -19.92 -6.89
N LYS A 274 0.11 -19.55 -6.24
CA LYS A 274 0.45 -19.94 -4.85
C LYS A 274 -0.66 -19.64 -3.85
N ALA A 275 -1.40 -18.54 -4.05
CA ALA A 275 -2.51 -18.14 -3.19
C ALA A 275 -3.61 -19.23 -3.05
N HIS A 276 -3.86 -20.03 -4.09
CA HIS A 276 -4.89 -21.07 -4.04
C HIS A 276 -4.50 -22.26 -3.15
N SER A 277 -3.20 -22.44 -2.87
CA SER A 277 -2.71 -23.52 -2.01
C SER A 277 -2.72 -23.15 -0.51
N ILE A 278 -3.02 -21.89 -0.19
CA ILE A 278 -3.02 -21.41 1.20
C ILE A 278 -4.35 -21.77 1.85
N ASN A 279 -4.29 -22.49 2.97
CA ASN A 279 -5.48 -22.77 3.78
C ASN A 279 -6.05 -21.45 4.34
N VAL A 280 -7.38 -21.35 4.43
CA VAL A 280 -8.08 -20.21 5.03
C VAL A 280 -7.55 -19.86 6.42
N ASP A 281 -7.24 -20.87 7.24
CA ASP A 281 -6.74 -20.69 8.61
C ASP A 281 -5.23 -20.40 8.68
N ALA A 282 -4.52 -20.61 7.56
CA ALA A 282 -3.09 -20.31 7.43
C ALA A 282 -2.84 -18.99 6.68
N ASP A 283 -3.89 -18.30 6.24
CA ASP A 283 -3.78 -16.99 5.62
C ASP A 283 -3.37 -15.94 6.65
N TYR A 284 -2.64 -14.92 6.22
CA TYR A 284 -2.13 -13.91 7.13
C TYR A 284 -3.27 -12.97 7.57
N ASP A 285 -3.32 -12.68 8.87
CA ASP A 285 -4.12 -11.61 9.44
C ASP A 285 -3.20 -10.66 10.21
N PRO A 286 -3.17 -9.36 9.84
CA PRO A 286 -2.40 -8.39 10.58
C PRO A 286 -2.97 -8.30 12.00
N PRO A 287 -2.10 -8.13 13.01
CA PRO A 287 -2.57 -7.87 14.36
C PRO A 287 -3.46 -6.63 14.36
N ARG A 288 -4.57 -6.70 15.09
CA ARG A 288 -5.52 -5.58 15.19
C ARG A 288 -5.10 -4.70 16.35
N VAL A 289 -5.15 -3.39 16.15
CA VAL A 289 -4.98 -2.42 17.22
C VAL A 289 -5.91 -2.79 18.36
N ASP A 290 -5.34 -2.89 19.55
CA ASP A 290 -6.11 -3.08 20.78
C ASP A 290 -6.88 -1.78 21.04
N GLU A 291 -8.07 -1.67 20.42
CA GLU A 291 -8.97 -0.53 20.57
C GLU A 291 -9.40 -0.30 22.04
N GLU A 292 -9.17 -1.27 22.93
CA GLU A 292 -9.35 -1.10 24.39
C GLU A 292 -8.24 -0.25 25.04
N LEU A 293 -7.04 -0.23 24.45
CA LEU A 293 -5.93 0.62 24.89
C LEU A 293 -6.03 2.04 24.34
N GLU A 294 -6.78 2.23 23.25
CA GLU A 294 -7.12 3.58 22.80
C GLU A 294 -8.02 4.23 23.83
N ILE A 295 -7.48 5.28 24.48
CA ILE A 295 -8.13 6.06 25.55
C ILE A 295 -9.30 6.86 24.96
N PHE A 296 -10.37 6.18 24.57
CA PHE A 296 -11.67 6.75 24.28
C PHE A 296 -12.57 6.34 25.44
N ASP A 297 -12.59 7.15 26.49
CA ASP A 297 -13.65 7.02 27.48
C ASP A 297 -14.96 7.45 26.79
N ASP A 298 -15.98 6.59 26.85
CA ASP A 298 -17.30 6.82 26.21
C ASP A 298 -17.96 8.16 26.66
N GLU A 299 -17.46 8.78 27.74
CA GLU A 299 -17.91 10.07 28.27
C GLU A 299 -17.32 11.31 27.56
N ASP A 300 -16.32 11.16 26.68
CA ASP A 300 -15.70 12.28 25.97
C ASP A 300 -16.40 12.61 24.63
N ILE A 301 -17.58 12.04 24.36
CA ILE A 301 -18.51 12.53 23.31
C ILE A 301 -19.17 13.81 23.82
N VAL A 302 -18.37 14.87 23.91
CA VAL A 302 -18.89 16.20 24.16
C VAL A 302 -19.61 16.64 22.88
N ASP A 303 -20.85 17.11 23.03
CA ASP A 303 -21.65 17.68 21.95
C ASP A 303 -20.77 18.62 21.10
N THR A 304 -20.40 18.16 19.89
CA THR A 304 -19.39 18.80 19.03
C THR A 304 -19.89 20.11 18.43
N SER A 305 -21.10 20.56 18.77
CA SER A 305 -21.68 21.80 18.30
C SER A 305 -20.98 23.06 18.84
N SER A 306 -20.10 22.97 19.85
CA SER A 306 -19.37 24.11 20.42
C SER A 306 -17.86 24.03 20.19
N MET A 307 -17.28 24.99 19.45
CA MET A 307 -15.83 25.07 19.23
C MET A 307 -15.00 25.16 20.53
N HIS A 308 -15.55 25.75 21.60
CA HIS A 308 -14.88 25.82 22.90
C HIS A 308 -14.72 24.45 23.58
N SER A 309 -15.47 23.44 23.14
CA SER A 309 -15.43 22.08 23.65
C SER A 309 -14.16 21.32 23.25
N LEU A 310 -13.62 21.60 22.05
CA LEU A 310 -12.52 20.81 21.48
C LEU A 310 -11.19 21.00 22.23
N ASP A 311 -10.88 22.22 22.67
CA ASP A 311 -9.65 22.53 23.42
C ASP A 311 -9.67 21.90 24.82
N GLU A 312 -10.81 21.95 25.52
CA GLU A 312 -10.96 21.33 26.82
C GLU A 312 -10.92 19.80 26.74
N ALA A 313 -11.53 19.20 25.71
CA ALA A 313 -11.42 17.77 25.46
C ALA A 313 -9.97 17.35 25.18
N ALA A 314 -9.23 18.12 24.37
CA ALA A 314 -7.82 17.88 24.09
C ALA A 314 -6.96 17.98 25.36
N LYS A 315 -7.16 19.00 26.19
CA LYS A 315 -6.47 19.15 27.49
C LYS A 315 -6.78 17.99 28.44
N LYS A 316 -8.05 17.59 28.54
CA LYS A 316 -8.48 16.45 29.37
C LYS A 316 -7.83 15.15 28.88
N ARG A 317 -7.79 14.93 27.56
CA ARG A 317 -7.12 13.78 26.94
C ARG A 317 -5.62 13.77 27.23
N LEU A 318 -4.96 14.93 27.11
CA LEU A 318 -3.54 15.08 27.42
C LEU A 318 -3.25 14.84 28.91
N ALA A 319 -4.11 15.32 29.81
CA ALA A 319 -3.99 15.09 31.25
C ALA A 319 -4.15 13.60 31.61
N LYS A 320 -5.11 12.90 30.98
CA LYS A 320 -5.28 11.44 31.12
C LYS A 320 -4.06 10.69 30.59
N LEU A 321 -3.55 11.08 29.41
CA LEU A 321 -2.34 10.49 28.82
C LEU A 321 -1.14 10.66 29.76
N LYS A 322 -0.97 11.84 30.35
CA LYS A 322 0.10 12.12 31.34
C LYS A 322 0.06 11.17 32.54
N GLN A 323 -1.14 10.83 33.02
CA GLN A 323 -1.31 9.95 34.18
C GLN A 323 -1.08 8.48 33.84
N ARG A 324 -1.54 8.02 32.67
CA ARG A 324 -1.48 6.60 32.28
C ARG A 324 -0.18 6.22 31.58
N LEU A 325 0.30 7.08 30.69
CA LEU A 325 1.45 6.84 29.80
C LEU A 325 2.39 8.07 29.85
N PRO A 326 3.07 8.29 30.98
CA PRO A 326 3.88 9.50 31.19
C PRO A 326 5.02 9.66 30.17
N LEU A 327 5.59 8.54 29.67
CA LEU A 327 6.61 8.56 28.62
C LEU A 327 6.04 9.09 27.29
N GLN A 328 4.90 8.55 26.84
CA GLN A 328 4.26 8.96 25.60
C GLN A 328 3.85 10.44 25.65
N HIS A 329 3.26 10.89 26.77
CA HIS A 329 2.96 12.30 26.98
C HIS A 329 4.22 13.17 26.88
N ALA A 330 5.32 12.77 27.50
CA ALA A 330 6.56 13.54 27.46
C ALA A 330 7.13 13.66 26.04
N ILE A 331 7.11 12.57 25.26
CA ILE A 331 7.58 12.57 23.86
C ILE A 331 6.77 13.55 23.00
N GLN A 332 5.45 13.58 23.18
CA GLN A 332 4.56 14.45 22.41
C GLN A 332 4.67 15.94 22.80
N THR A 333 4.94 16.24 24.08
CA THR A 333 4.80 17.61 24.61
C THR A 333 6.12 18.34 24.84
N LEU A 334 7.21 17.63 25.12
CA LEU A 334 8.50 18.24 25.46
C LEU A 334 9.34 18.49 24.20
N SER A 335 10.17 19.53 24.25
CA SER A 335 11.27 19.65 23.28
C SER A 335 12.27 18.50 23.45
N ASP A 336 13.09 18.25 22.44
CA ASP A 336 14.05 17.14 22.44
C ASP A 336 15.05 17.22 23.62
N ALA A 337 15.53 18.44 23.95
CA ALA A 337 16.43 18.67 25.08
C ALA A 337 15.75 18.44 26.45
N GLU A 338 14.51 18.93 26.60
CA GLU A 338 13.72 18.71 27.82
C GLU A 338 13.35 17.23 28.00
N LEU A 339 13.10 16.52 26.90
CA LEU A 339 12.80 15.10 26.90
C LEU A 339 13.99 14.27 27.40
N VAL A 340 15.22 14.61 26.99
CA VAL A 340 16.43 13.97 27.53
C VAL A 340 16.57 14.22 29.04
N ALA A 341 16.28 15.43 29.52
CA ALA A 341 16.30 15.73 30.95
C ALA A 341 15.23 14.93 31.71
N PHE A 342 14.04 14.81 31.13
CA PHE A 342 12.97 13.97 31.66
C PHE A 342 13.38 12.50 31.74
N PHE A 343 13.95 11.94 30.67
CA PHE A 343 14.42 10.55 30.63
C PHE A 343 15.45 10.22 31.72
N LYS A 344 16.43 11.11 31.92
CA LYS A 344 17.42 10.95 33.02
C LYS A 344 16.77 10.91 34.40
N ASN A 345 15.71 11.70 34.63
CA ASN A 345 14.98 11.71 35.89
C ASN A 345 14.07 10.49 36.04
N PHE A 346 13.46 10.04 34.94
CA PHE A 346 12.58 8.87 34.90
C PHE A 346 13.34 7.57 35.19
N ASP A 347 14.51 7.39 34.59
CA ASP A 347 15.36 6.20 34.75
C ASP A 347 15.72 5.93 36.22
N ASN A 348 16.09 6.99 36.94
CA ASN A 348 16.43 6.93 38.37
C ASN A 348 15.27 6.45 39.27
N LYS A 349 14.02 6.47 38.77
CA LYS A 349 12.82 6.18 39.56
C LYS A 349 12.13 4.88 39.13
N ASN A 350 12.16 4.55 37.84
CA ASN A 350 11.33 3.51 37.24
C ASN A 350 12.15 2.57 36.36
N GLY A 351 12.82 1.58 36.96
CA GLY A 351 13.75 0.69 36.23
C GLY A 351 13.14 -0.19 35.13
N SER A 352 11.82 -0.43 35.13
CA SER A 352 11.16 -1.31 34.13
C SER A 352 10.20 -0.59 33.16
N GLY A 353 9.95 0.72 33.35
CA GLY A 353 8.96 1.46 32.56
C GLY A 353 9.33 1.65 31.09
N TRP A 354 10.59 1.39 30.72
CA TRP A 354 11.08 1.54 29.34
C TRP A 354 10.53 0.50 28.35
N LYS A 355 9.99 -0.62 28.85
CA LYS A 355 9.34 -1.67 28.06
C LYS A 355 7.85 -1.41 27.81
N GLU A 356 7.32 -0.29 28.31
CA GLU A 356 5.96 0.13 27.99
C GLU A 356 5.82 0.36 26.47
N ILE A 357 4.71 -0.12 25.93
CA ILE A 357 4.32 0.02 24.54
C ILE A 357 2.99 0.76 24.46
N ASP A 358 2.77 1.53 23.41
CA ASP A 358 1.47 2.19 23.17
C ASP A 358 0.45 1.24 22.53
N SER A 359 -0.72 1.75 22.15
CA SER A 359 -1.79 0.98 21.50
C SER A 359 -1.38 0.39 20.14
N HIS A 360 -0.32 0.90 19.51
CA HIS A 360 0.25 0.39 18.26
C HIS A 360 1.46 -0.51 18.52
N HIS A 361 1.68 -0.89 19.77
CA HIS A 361 2.84 -1.61 20.25
C HIS A 361 4.17 -0.90 19.97
N ASN A 362 4.14 0.42 19.76
CA ASN A 362 5.37 1.20 19.61
C ASN A 362 6.00 1.38 20.98
N ASN A 363 7.23 0.88 21.12
CA ASN A 363 8.06 1.21 22.28
C ASN A 363 8.59 2.66 22.21
N VAL A 364 9.28 3.08 23.27
CA VAL A 364 9.85 4.44 23.38
C VAL A 364 10.79 4.82 22.21
N LEU A 365 11.47 3.86 21.59
CA LEU A 365 12.41 4.12 20.49
C LEU A 365 11.68 4.35 19.15
N HIS A 366 10.60 3.62 18.89
CA HIS A 366 9.70 3.91 17.77
C HIS A 366 9.17 5.34 17.90
N GLN A 367 8.61 5.67 19.07
CA GLN A 367 7.94 6.94 19.32
C GLN A 367 8.91 8.13 19.19
N THR A 368 10.12 8.04 19.76
CA THR A 368 11.12 9.12 19.66
C THR A 368 11.72 9.26 18.26
N GLY A 369 11.94 8.14 17.56
CA GLY A 369 12.42 8.12 16.19
C GLY A 369 11.46 8.83 15.23
N CYS A 370 10.19 8.42 15.21
CA CYS A 370 9.13 9.01 14.38
C CYS A 370 8.73 10.42 14.82
N ALA A 371 8.89 10.79 16.10
CA ALA A 371 8.73 12.17 16.55
C ALA A 371 9.96 13.07 16.25
N TYR A 372 10.97 12.52 15.57
CA TYR A 372 12.21 13.20 15.15
C TYR A 372 12.99 13.82 16.32
N LYS A 373 12.94 13.18 17.50
CA LYS A 373 13.64 13.60 18.73
C LYS A 373 15.05 13.03 18.74
N VAL A 374 15.94 13.66 17.98
CA VAL A 374 17.32 13.20 17.71
C VAL A 374 18.11 12.92 18.99
N TYR A 375 18.14 13.88 19.93
CA TYR A 375 18.93 13.77 21.15
C TYR A 375 18.33 12.72 22.10
N ALA A 376 17.01 12.67 22.21
CA ALA A 376 16.31 11.65 23.00
C ALA A 376 16.54 10.24 22.42
N THR A 377 16.43 10.08 21.10
CA THR A 377 16.72 8.82 20.39
C THR A 377 18.16 8.38 20.64
N LYS A 378 19.14 9.29 20.44
CA LYS A 378 20.57 9.02 20.74
C LYS A 378 20.77 8.58 22.19
N TRP A 379 20.12 9.26 23.13
CA TRP A 379 20.24 8.95 24.55
C TRP A 379 19.67 7.56 24.88
N LEU A 380 18.51 7.19 24.33
CA LEU A 380 17.89 5.87 24.52
C LEU A 380 18.80 4.75 24.00
N ILE A 381 19.32 4.89 22.78
CA ILE A 381 20.23 3.91 22.16
C ILE A 381 21.47 3.66 23.04
N LYS A 382 22.02 4.73 23.63
CA LYS A 382 23.25 4.65 24.41
C LYS A 382 23.05 4.11 25.82
N ASN A 383 21.94 4.46 26.48
CA ASN A 383 21.78 4.25 27.92
C ASN A 383 20.73 3.19 28.28
N ILE A 384 19.68 3.04 27.48
CA ILE A 384 18.54 2.16 27.79
C ILE A 384 18.56 0.88 26.94
N ASP A 385 19.03 0.97 25.69
CA ASP A 385 19.02 -0.13 24.74
C ASP A 385 20.41 -0.66 24.34
N PRO A 386 21.34 -0.91 25.29
CA PRO A 386 22.68 -1.38 24.93
C PRO A 386 22.66 -2.77 24.27
N GLU A 387 21.68 -3.61 24.65
CA GLU A 387 21.48 -4.97 24.13
C GLU A 387 20.56 -5.03 22.90
N GLN A 388 20.08 -3.88 22.43
CA GLN A 388 19.24 -3.75 21.23
C GLN A 388 17.85 -4.40 21.33
N GLU A 389 17.35 -4.70 22.53
CA GLU A 389 16.00 -5.25 22.74
C GLU A 389 14.92 -4.31 22.17
N LEU A 390 15.01 -3.00 22.43
CA LEU A 390 14.02 -2.02 21.96
C LEU A 390 14.13 -1.77 20.46
N ALA A 391 15.35 -1.78 19.91
CA ALA A 391 15.57 -1.60 18.48
C ALA A 391 15.19 -2.80 17.63
N GLN A 392 15.19 -4.01 18.18
CA GLN A 392 14.77 -5.22 17.48
C GLN A 392 13.30 -5.56 17.73
N ALA A 393 12.69 -4.99 18.78
CA ALA A 393 11.26 -5.14 19.03
C ALA A 393 10.45 -4.57 17.85
N ARG A 394 9.42 -5.31 17.46
CA ARG A 394 8.52 -4.94 16.37
C ARG A 394 7.20 -4.42 16.93
N ASN A 395 6.67 -3.38 16.32
CA ASN A 395 5.35 -2.84 16.62
C ASN A 395 4.23 -3.72 16.04
N ILE A 396 2.98 -3.24 16.11
CA ILE A 396 1.81 -3.99 15.68
C ILE A 396 1.78 -4.28 14.18
N GLU A 397 2.40 -3.42 13.38
CA GLU A 397 2.57 -3.59 11.94
C GLU A 397 3.76 -4.49 11.59
N GLY A 398 4.43 -5.01 12.62
CA GLY A 398 5.60 -5.83 12.49
C GLY A 398 6.85 -5.04 12.11
N LEU A 399 6.91 -3.74 12.34
CA LEU A 399 8.06 -2.88 12.02
C LEU A 399 8.94 -2.66 13.24
N THR A 400 10.26 -2.68 13.09
CA THR A 400 11.22 -2.17 14.08
C THR A 400 11.23 -0.63 14.10
N PRO A 401 11.84 0.05 15.10
CA PRO A 401 11.94 1.51 15.10
C PRO A 401 12.59 2.08 13.85
N LEU A 402 13.60 1.37 13.32
CA LEU A 402 14.25 1.76 12.07
C LEU A 402 13.30 1.63 10.88
N GLU A 403 12.65 0.46 10.73
CA GLU A 403 11.74 0.21 9.62
C GLU A 403 10.50 1.13 9.68
N ALA A 404 9.96 1.42 10.87
CA ALA A 404 8.83 2.35 11.06
C ALA A 404 9.16 3.77 10.60
N LEU A 405 10.34 4.28 10.96
CA LEU A 405 10.82 5.59 10.48
C LEU A 405 11.06 5.59 8.97
N GLN A 406 11.48 4.46 8.38
CA GLN A 406 11.63 4.33 6.92
C GLN A 406 10.29 4.31 6.20
N ASP A 407 9.30 3.58 6.72
CA ASP A 407 7.96 3.51 6.14
C ASP A 407 7.30 4.89 6.11
N GLU A 408 7.48 5.67 7.18
CA GLU A 408 7.06 7.07 7.24
C GLU A 408 7.72 7.93 6.14
N PHE A 409 8.97 7.65 5.76
CA PHE A 409 9.66 8.39 4.69
C PHE A 409 9.21 8.02 3.30
N ASP A 410 8.85 6.76 3.06
CA ASP A 410 8.32 6.35 1.77
C ASP A 410 7.02 7.12 1.46
N ILE A 411 6.27 7.53 2.50
CA ILE A 411 5.12 8.44 2.39
C ILE A 411 5.55 9.89 2.08
N PHE A 412 6.57 10.42 2.77
CA PHE A 412 7.00 11.82 2.63
C PHE A 412 7.81 12.15 1.38
N ASP A 413 8.54 11.17 0.82
CA ASP A 413 9.41 11.36 -0.34
C ASP A 413 8.64 11.88 -1.57
N GLU A 414 7.31 11.85 -1.56
CA GLU A 414 6.46 12.35 -2.64
C GLU A 414 6.20 13.87 -2.60
N LEU A 415 6.33 14.56 -1.46
CA LEU A 415 5.74 15.90 -1.30
C LEU A 415 6.68 17.01 -0.80
N VAL A 416 7.61 16.74 0.12
CA VAL A 416 8.42 17.79 0.76
C VAL A 416 9.78 17.23 1.18
N GLY A 417 10.87 17.99 1.04
CA GLY A 417 12.19 17.58 1.53
C GLY A 417 12.12 17.13 3.00
N LEU A 418 12.81 16.04 3.33
CA LEU A 418 12.72 15.41 4.65
C LEU A 418 13.22 16.35 5.77
N PRO A 419 12.53 16.44 6.92
CA PRO A 419 13.01 17.23 8.04
C PRO A 419 14.32 16.66 8.58
N PHE A 420 15.26 17.54 8.94
CA PHE A 420 16.60 17.15 9.41
C PHE A 420 16.55 16.15 10.56
N GLY A 421 15.68 16.37 11.54
CA GLY A 421 15.55 15.49 12.70
C GLY A 421 15.25 14.05 12.31
N ALA A 422 14.47 13.85 11.25
CA ALA A 422 14.11 12.55 10.77
C ALA A 422 15.31 11.82 10.13
N ILE A 423 16.07 12.52 9.26
CA ILE A 423 17.28 11.95 8.66
C ILE A 423 18.34 11.62 9.73
N ALA A 424 18.46 12.48 10.75
CA ALA A 424 19.35 12.26 11.88
C ALA A 424 18.93 11.04 12.71
N CYS A 425 17.66 10.89 13.07
CA CYS A 425 17.13 9.70 13.74
C CYS A 425 17.38 8.43 12.91
N LEU A 426 17.11 8.48 11.60
CA LEU A 426 17.36 7.35 10.70
C LEU A 426 18.84 6.95 10.70
N SER A 427 19.74 7.94 10.65
CA SER A 427 21.18 7.71 10.65
C SER A 427 21.64 7.06 11.96
N LEU A 428 21.13 7.52 13.10
CA LEU A 428 21.42 6.95 14.42
C LEU A 428 20.96 5.49 14.53
N LEU A 429 19.72 5.21 14.11
CA LEU A 429 19.17 3.87 14.12
C LEU A 429 19.96 2.95 13.15
N LYS A 430 20.28 3.40 11.92
CA LYS A 430 21.08 2.60 10.98
C LYS A 430 22.47 2.29 11.49
N TYR A 431 23.18 3.30 12.01
CA TYR A 431 24.57 3.16 12.46
C TYR A 431 24.72 2.09 13.54
N ARG A 432 23.74 2.00 14.44
CA ARG A 432 23.81 1.05 15.55
C ARG A 432 23.33 -0.35 15.20
N TYR A 433 22.34 -0.46 14.30
CA TYR A 433 21.53 -1.68 14.16
C TYR A 433 21.70 -2.41 12.83
N LEU A 434 22.40 -1.84 11.85
CA LEU A 434 22.82 -2.63 10.69
C LEU A 434 24.09 -3.41 11.07
N PRO A 435 24.04 -4.75 11.16
CA PRO A 435 25.27 -5.53 11.07
C PRO A 435 25.93 -5.17 9.74
N SER A 436 27.26 -5.24 9.67
CA SER A 436 28.09 -5.08 8.48
C SER A 436 27.84 -6.14 7.38
N SER A 437 26.60 -6.65 7.28
CA SER A 437 26.14 -7.60 6.31
C SER A 437 25.95 -6.92 4.93
N PRO A 438 26.57 -7.46 3.87
CA PRO A 438 26.53 -6.89 2.52
C PRO A 438 25.17 -7.00 1.81
N LEU A 439 24.13 -7.58 2.44
CA LEU A 439 22.79 -7.74 1.85
C LEU A 439 21.79 -6.63 2.25
N ASN A 440 22.10 -5.81 3.28
CA ASN A 440 21.26 -4.68 3.69
C ASN A 440 21.63 -3.35 3.01
N THR A 441 22.48 -3.40 1.98
CA THR A 441 23.10 -2.27 1.27
C THR A 441 22.24 -1.65 0.17
N GLN A 442 20.95 -1.98 0.03
CA GLN A 442 20.07 -1.39 -1.00
C GLN A 442 19.04 -0.36 -0.47
N ALA A 443 19.14 0.07 0.79
CA ALA A 443 18.04 0.75 1.50
C ALA A 443 18.21 2.27 1.73
N LEU A 444 19.14 2.98 1.07
CA LEU A 444 19.05 4.46 0.96
C LEU A 444 18.94 4.88 -0.50
N ARG A 445 17.70 5.02 -0.96
CA ARG A 445 17.38 5.96 -2.05
C ARG A 445 17.20 7.35 -1.46
N LEU A 446 18.28 7.96 -0.98
CA LEU A 446 18.24 9.37 -0.62
C LEU A 446 18.34 10.20 -1.92
N LYS A 447 17.30 10.98 -2.23
CA LYS A 447 17.34 11.92 -3.36
C LYS A 447 18.47 12.96 -3.17
N VAL A 448 19.01 13.44 -4.29
CA VAL A 448 20.07 14.47 -4.35
C VAL A 448 19.75 15.72 -3.53
N HIS A 449 18.47 16.11 -3.48
CA HIS A 449 18.05 17.25 -2.67
C HIS A 449 18.34 17.02 -1.17
N ASN A 450 18.09 15.80 -0.68
CA ASN A 450 18.34 15.43 0.71
C ASN A 450 19.84 15.37 1.01
N LEU A 451 20.68 15.00 0.04
CA LEU A 451 22.15 15.04 0.16
C LEU A 451 22.69 16.46 0.36
N LYS A 452 22.14 17.47 -0.33
CA LYS A 452 22.53 18.87 -0.15
C LYS A 452 22.13 19.37 1.24
N THR A 453 20.91 19.08 1.69
CA THR A 453 20.44 19.41 3.04
C THR A 453 21.32 18.74 4.09
N LEU A 454 21.56 17.44 3.96
CA LEU A 454 22.46 16.66 4.82
C LEU A 454 23.85 17.27 4.91
N SER A 455 24.46 17.61 3.77
CA SER A 455 25.80 18.19 3.74
C SER A 455 25.87 19.58 4.36
N ALA A 456 24.83 20.41 4.18
CA ALA A 456 24.75 21.72 4.81
C ALA A 456 24.63 21.57 6.33
N THR A 457 23.81 20.62 6.81
CA THR A 457 23.63 20.41 8.24
C THR A 457 24.82 19.72 8.90
N TYR A 458 25.49 18.79 8.23
CA TYR A 458 26.72 18.16 8.71
C TYR A 458 27.78 19.17 9.16
N ASN A 459 27.87 20.30 8.47
CA ASN A 459 28.83 21.37 8.80
C ASN A 459 28.45 22.18 10.04
N GLY A 460 27.19 22.13 10.50
CA GLY A 460 26.69 22.86 11.66
C GLY A 460 26.43 22.00 12.90
N VAL A 461 26.76 20.71 12.87
CA VAL A 461 26.60 19.79 14.01
C VAL A 461 27.90 19.73 14.82
N ASP A 462 27.80 20.12 16.10
CA ASP A 462 28.92 20.11 17.07
C ASP A 462 29.03 18.79 17.87
N ASP A 463 28.12 17.83 17.64
CA ASP A 463 28.11 16.52 18.31
C ASP A 463 28.86 15.48 17.45
N ASP A 464 30.00 14.99 17.94
CA ASP A 464 30.89 14.08 17.19
C ASP A 464 30.24 12.77 16.77
N ASP A 465 29.39 12.16 17.62
CA ASP A 465 28.74 10.89 17.27
C ASP A 465 27.67 11.11 16.19
N LEU A 466 26.90 12.19 16.30
CA LEU A 466 25.89 12.54 15.31
C LEU A 466 26.56 12.93 13.99
N LYS A 467 27.68 13.65 14.06
CA LYS A 467 28.50 14.00 12.90
C LYS A 467 29.02 12.73 12.22
N ALA A 468 29.56 11.78 12.97
CA ALA A 468 30.00 10.49 12.42
C ALA A 468 28.86 9.72 11.75
N ALA A 469 27.68 9.64 12.38
CA ALA A 469 26.50 9.00 11.82
C ALA A 469 26.04 9.67 10.51
N LEU A 470 25.98 11.01 10.48
CA LEU A 470 25.62 11.78 9.29
C LEU A 470 26.67 11.64 8.18
N ALA A 471 27.97 11.64 8.51
CA ALA A 471 29.03 11.43 7.53
C ALA A 471 28.89 10.07 6.83
N MET A 472 28.62 9.00 7.58
CA MET A 472 28.38 7.67 7.00
C MET A 472 27.12 7.65 6.14
N THR A 473 26.02 8.25 6.59
CA THR A 473 24.80 8.33 5.79
C THR A 473 25.04 9.10 4.48
N ILE A 474 25.79 10.21 4.53
CA ILE A 474 26.16 10.98 3.34
C ILE A 474 27.05 10.16 2.40
N ALA A 475 28.08 9.48 2.93
CA ALA A 475 28.98 8.66 2.14
C ALA A 475 28.22 7.53 1.43
N TYR A 476 27.37 6.81 2.18
CA TYR A 476 26.55 5.74 1.63
C TYR A 476 25.54 6.26 0.59
N ALA A 477 24.90 7.39 0.86
CA ALA A 477 23.96 7.98 -0.08
C ALA A 477 24.64 8.46 -1.38
N LYS A 478 25.88 8.95 -1.31
CA LYS A 478 26.69 9.27 -2.49
C LYS A 478 27.01 8.01 -3.30
N GLU A 479 27.40 6.93 -2.65
CA GLU A 479 27.70 5.64 -3.30
C GLU A 479 26.47 5.07 -4.03
N ASN A 480 25.31 5.04 -3.37
CA ASN A 480 24.06 4.57 -3.97
C ASN A 480 23.51 5.52 -5.05
N PHE A 481 23.72 6.83 -4.92
CA PHE A 481 23.31 7.77 -5.96
C PHE A 481 24.07 7.52 -7.26
N LEU A 482 25.38 7.24 -7.18
CA LEU A 482 26.19 6.91 -8.34
C LEU A 482 25.72 5.62 -9.03
N GLU A 483 25.36 4.59 -8.27
CA GLU A 483 24.80 3.34 -8.82
C GLU A 483 23.44 3.55 -9.52
N ASN A 484 22.54 4.38 -8.95
CA ASN A 484 21.25 4.65 -9.58
C ASN A 484 21.38 5.52 -10.84
N LEU A 485 22.25 6.54 -10.83
CA LEU A 485 22.51 7.39 -12.00
C LEU A 485 23.13 6.58 -13.15
N LEU A 486 23.92 5.56 -12.81
CA LEU A 486 24.46 4.58 -13.74
C LEU A 486 23.34 3.73 -14.37
N LEU A 487 22.45 3.16 -13.54
CA LEU A 487 21.33 2.34 -13.99
C LEU A 487 20.39 3.09 -14.94
N GLU A 488 20.06 4.35 -14.61
CA GLU A 488 19.23 5.20 -15.48
C GLU A 488 19.91 5.46 -16.84
N ARG A 489 21.21 5.84 -16.85
CA ARG A 489 21.96 6.04 -18.11
C ARG A 489 22.12 4.76 -18.93
N VAL A 490 22.27 3.60 -18.28
CA VAL A 490 22.33 2.30 -18.95
C VAL A 490 20.98 1.97 -19.57
N GLN A 491 19.87 2.19 -18.87
CA GLN A 491 18.52 2.02 -19.42
C GLN A 491 18.26 2.94 -20.60
N GLU A 492 18.61 4.23 -20.52
CA GLU A 492 18.48 5.19 -21.62
C GLU A 492 19.27 4.74 -22.86
N LYS A 493 20.51 4.27 -22.69
CA LYS A 493 21.35 3.80 -23.80
C LYS A 493 20.89 2.45 -24.37
N LEU A 494 20.34 1.55 -23.55
CA LEU A 494 19.70 0.30 -23.99
C LEU A 494 18.45 0.56 -24.82
N VAL A 495 17.60 1.50 -24.38
CA VAL A 495 16.42 1.96 -25.15
C VAL A 495 16.85 2.60 -26.47
N ALA A 496 18.00 3.29 -26.50
CA ALA A 496 18.57 3.87 -27.71
C ALA A 496 19.25 2.85 -28.66
N GLY A 497 19.28 1.55 -28.32
CA GLY A 497 19.81 0.49 -29.19
C GLY A 497 21.33 0.48 -29.36
N ASN A 498 22.08 1.12 -28.46
CA ASN A 498 23.50 1.37 -28.65
C ASN A 498 24.37 0.26 -28.01
N MET A 499 24.68 -0.81 -28.77
CA MET A 499 25.40 -2.00 -28.27
C MET A 499 26.87 -1.79 -27.87
N GLY A 500 27.44 -0.59 -28.04
CA GLY A 500 28.81 -0.25 -27.63
C GLY A 500 28.94 0.49 -26.28
N ALA A 501 27.83 0.62 -25.52
CA ALA A 501 27.75 1.55 -24.40
C ALA A 501 28.56 1.18 -23.14
N GLU A 502 28.89 -0.09 -22.92
CA GLU A 502 29.52 -0.55 -21.67
C GLU A 502 30.92 0.03 -21.46
N GLU A 503 31.76 0.08 -22.49
CA GLU A 503 33.15 0.57 -22.39
C GLU A 503 33.19 2.09 -22.15
N THR A 504 32.27 2.84 -22.77
CA THR A 504 32.20 4.30 -22.60
C THR A 504 31.65 4.69 -21.22
N LEU A 505 30.68 3.92 -20.71
CA LEU A 505 30.13 4.12 -19.36
C LEU A 505 31.18 3.88 -18.27
N GLY A 506 32.04 2.86 -18.44
CA GLY A 506 33.12 2.58 -17.48
C GLY A 506 34.18 3.68 -17.41
N ALA A 507 34.39 4.45 -18.48
CA ALA A 507 35.32 5.58 -18.52
C ALA A 507 34.68 6.86 -17.95
N GLU A 508 33.43 7.15 -18.31
CA GLU A 508 32.68 8.29 -17.75
C GLU A 508 32.46 8.15 -16.24
N LEU A 509 32.24 6.92 -15.75
CA LEU A 509 32.06 6.67 -14.32
C LEU A 509 33.30 7.00 -13.50
N ARG A 510 34.48 6.57 -13.96
CA ARG A 510 35.75 6.88 -13.29
C ARG A 510 35.99 8.39 -13.25
N ALA A 511 35.69 9.09 -14.35
CA ALA A 511 35.82 10.54 -14.41
C ALA A 511 34.82 11.32 -13.52
N SER A 512 33.64 10.75 -13.25
CA SER A 512 32.65 11.33 -12.32
C SER A 512 32.89 10.96 -10.86
N LEU A 513 33.49 9.81 -10.56
CA LEU A 513 33.88 9.41 -9.21
C LEU A 513 35.07 10.23 -8.69
N ASP A 514 35.98 10.64 -9.57
CA ASP A 514 37.13 11.48 -9.24
C ASP A 514 36.78 12.96 -9.02
N LYS A 515 35.55 13.39 -9.35
CA LYS A 515 35.03 14.77 -9.17
C LYS A 515 34.07 14.85 -8.00
#